data_AF-A0A7S9QA94-F1
#
_entry.id   AF-A0A7S9QA94-F1
#
_cell.length_a   1.000
_cell.length_b   1.000
_cell.length_c   1.000
_cell.angle_alpha   90.00
_cell.angle_beta   90.00
_cell.angle_gamma   90.00
#
_symmetry.space_group_name_H-M   'P 1'
#
loop_
_entity.id
_entity.type
_entity.pdbx_description
1 polymer ?
#
loop_
_entity_poly.entity_id
_entity_poly.type
_entity_poly.pdbx_seq_one_letter_code
_entity_poly.pdbx_strand_id
1 'polypeptide(L)'
;MADKPATAQTIAGATQDGTLPAMNRIRLRAQLGMADDITAANIRRATALVLQRVQDYYSVVQYTGPAYVYGRVDSEYPSALYAEARHNYMNDTWIHQEMSPTHTTCTAEVLFREAGWLCLDTACRLAVHELAEEVPEARDVLNQARYAVREMCRHRELTDLNWADSRRRLGTPGIRKMLKRLTSKLRAVRIGKGCIIPVILPPGRFAISETYRNVADWSYEDRPLAHAC
;
A
#
# COMPACT_ATOMS: atom_id res chain seq x y z
N MET A 1 10.14 31.63 21.14
CA MET A 1 9.93 30.93 19.85
C MET A 1 10.10 29.45 20.11
N ALA A 2 9.12 28.62 19.74
CA ALA A 2 9.27 27.17 19.83
C ALA A 2 10.27 26.70 18.75
N ASP A 3 11.20 25.81 19.13
CA ASP A 3 12.19 25.25 18.20
C ASP A 3 11.49 24.55 17.03
N LYS A 4 11.98 24.80 15.80
CA LYS A 4 11.47 24.16 14.60
C LYS A 4 11.62 22.63 14.74
N PRO A 5 10.56 21.84 14.49
CA PRO A 5 10.68 20.39 14.52
C PRO A 5 11.64 19.91 13.43
N ALA A 6 12.33 18.81 13.68
CA ALA A 6 13.25 18.22 12.73
C ALA A 6 12.52 17.83 11.43
N THR A 7 13.16 18.10 10.29
CA THR A 7 12.69 17.65 8.97
C THR A 7 12.64 16.12 8.97
N ALA A 8 11.53 15.53 8.53
CA ALA A 8 11.47 14.09 8.35
C ALA A 8 12.30 13.62 7.15
N GLN A 9 12.72 12.37 7.19
CA GLN A 9 13.37 11.72 6.05
C GLN A 9 12.39 11.58 4.89
N THR A 10 12.84 11.88 3.67
CA THR A 10 12.09 11.61 2.43
C THR A 10 12.56 10.30 1.79
N ILE A 11 11.77 9.74 0.88
CA ILE A 11 12.20 8.52 0.15
C ILE A 11 13.44 8.81 -0.71
N ALA A 12 13.47 9.96 -1.39
CA ALA A 12 14.62 10.39 -2.19
C ALA A 12 15.88 10.57 -1.33
N GLY A 13 15.77 11.26 -0.18
CA GLY A 13 16.89 11.39 0.76
C GLY A 13 17.37 10.02 1.27
N ALA A 14 16.44 9.15 1.67
CA ALA A 14 16.79 7.81 2.14
C ALA A 14 17.45 6.93 1.06
N THR A 15 17.12 7.17 -0.21
CA THR A 15 17.76 6.51 -1.35
C THR A 15 19.18 7.00 -1.53
N GLN A 16 19.40 8.32 -1.45
CA GLN A 16 20.73 8.93 -1.54
C GLN A 16 21.64 8.48 -0.39
N ASP A 17 21.09 8.38 0.82
CA ASP A 17 21.81 7.95 2.03
C ASP A 17 22.01 6.42 2.10
N GLY A 18 21.43 5.65 1.17
CA GLY A 18 21.49 4.18 1.15
C GLY A 18 20.74 3.49 2.29
N THR A 19 19.87 4.20 3.01
CA THR A 19 19.08 3.68 4.13
C THR A 19 17.79 3.01 3.69
N LEU A 20 17.26 3.37 2.52
CA LEU A 20 16.16 2.66 1.89
C LEU A 20 16.69 1.40 1.19
N PRO A 21 16.17 0.20 1.51
CA PRO A 21 16.54 -1.01 0.80
C PRO A 21 16.35 -0.86 -0.72
N ALA A 22 17.35 -1.30 -1.49
CA ALA A 22 17.25 -1.29 -2.94
C ALA A 22 16.17 -2.27 -3.43
N MET A 23 15.42 -1.86 -4.45
CA MET A 23 14.44 -2.73 -5.09
C MET A 23 15.13 -3.97 -5.69
N ASN A 24 14.62 -5.16 -5.41
CA ASN A 24 15.14 -6.39 -6.01
C ASN A 24 14.61 -6.55 -7.45
N ARG A 25 15.27 -5.86 -8.39
CA ARG A 25 14.92 -5.82 -9.81
C ARG A 25 14.90 -7.20 -10.46
N ILE A 26 15.83 -8.08 -10.09
CA ILE A 26 15.92 -9.46 -10.61
C ILE A 26 14.66 -10.24 -10.22
N ARG A 27 14.29 -10.22 -8.94
CA ARG A 27 13.07 -10.89 -8.46
C ARG A 27 11.81 -10.29 -9.09
N LEU A 28 11.75 -8.97 -9.23
CA LEU A 28 10.61 -8.29 -9.84
C LEU A 28 10.40 -8.76 -11.30
N ARG A 29 11.45 -8.67 -12.13
CA ARG A 29 11.39 -9.16 -13.52
C ARG A 29 11.12 -10.65 -13.62
N ALA A 30 11.74 -11.48 -12.77
CA ALA A 30 11.49 -12.91 -12.78
C ALA A 30 10.02 -13.27 -12.45
N GLN A 31 9.35 -12.47 -11.63
CA GLN A 31 7.96 -12.73 -11.21
C GLN A 31 6.91 -12.10 -12.12
N LEU A 32 7.21 -10.96 -12.73
CA LEU A 32 6.24 -10.13 -13.47
C LEU A 32 6.68 -9.74 -14.89
N GLY A 33 7.91 -9.99 -15.32
CA GLY A 33 8.42 -9.57 -16.63
C GLY A 33 7.83 -10.31 -17.84
N MET A 34 6.95 -11.29 -17.61
CA MET A 34 6.13 -11.95 -18.63
C MET A 34 4.66 -12.00 -18.21
N ALA A 35 4.25 -11.13 -17.27
CA ALA A 35 2.88 -11.07 -16.79
C ALA A 35 2.03 -10.21 -17.72
N ASP A 36 1.88 -10.67 -18.97
CA ASP A 36 1.16 -9.96 -20.02
C ASP A 36 -0.36 -9.94 -19.77
N ASP A 37 -0.84 -10.91 -18.99
CA ASP A 37 -2.25 -11.04 -18.61
C ASP A 37 -2.50 -10.73 -17.13
N ILE A 38 -3.63 -10.05 -16.87
CA ILE A 38 -4.17 -9.89 -15.52
C ILE A 38 -4.80 -11.21 -15.10
N THR A 39 -4.06 -12.01 -14.33
CA THR A 39 -4.54 -13.26 -13.70
C THR A 39 -4.50 -13.16 -12.18
N ALA A 40 -5.32 -13.94 -11.48
CA ALA A 40 -5.32 -13.97 -10.01
C ALA A 40 -3.95 -14.35 -9.43
N ALA A 41 -3.20 -15.23 -10.10
CA ALA A 41 -1.85 -15.61 -9.72
C ALA A 41 -0.84 -14.45 -9.88
N ASN A 42 -0.94 -13.70 -10.98
CA ASN A 42 -0.14 -12.49 -11.20
C ASN A 42 -0.48 -11.41 -10.16
N ILE A 43 -1.76 -11.19 -9.86
CA ILE A 43 -2.22 -10.25 -8.81
C ILE A 43 -1.60 -10.64 -7.45
N ARG A 44 -1.58 -11.93 -7.09
CA ARG A 44 -0.96 -12.40 -5.85
C ARG A 44 0.54 -12.07 -5.78
N ARG A 45 1.30 -12.41 -6.82
CA ARG A 45 2.76 -12.12 -6.88
C ARG A 45 3.02 -10.62 -6.79
N ALA A 46 2.28 -9.82 -7.57
CA ALA A 46 2.36 -8.37 -7.53
C ALA A 46 1.99 -7.80 -6.15
N THR A 47 0.97 -8.36 -5.47
CA THR A 47 0.57 -7.95 -4.11
C THR A 47 1.71 -8.17 -3.12
N ALA A 48 2.43 -9.29 -3.22
CA ALA A 48 3.59 -9.55 -2.38
C ALA A 48 4.71 -8.50 -2.59
N LEU A 49 4.97 -8.14 -3.84
CA LEU A 49 5.99 -7.14 -4.21
C LEU A 49 5.61 -5.73 -3.74
N VAL A 50 4.35 -5.32 -3.93
CA VAL A 50 3.83 -4.03 -3.45
C VAL A 50 3.89 -3.96 -1.92
N LEU A 51 3.43 -5.01 -1.21
CA LEU A 51 3.51 -5.05 0.25
C LEU A 51 4.93 -4.96 0.78
N GLN A 52 5.88 -5.63 0.13
CA GLN A 52 7.29 -5.53 0.49
C GLN A 52 7.78 -4.09 0.30
N ARG A 53 7.53 -3.49 -0.87
CA ARG A 53 8.06 -2.15 -1.17
C ARG A 53 7.48 -1.08 -0.26
N VAL A 54 6.20 -1.17 0.08
CA VAL A 54 5.55 -0.28 1.05
C VAL A 54 6.13 -0.44 2.45
N GLN A 55 6.53 -1.66 2.86
CA GLN A 55 7.26 -1.86 4.12
C GLN A 55 8.63 -1.19 4.10
N ASP A 56 9.34 -1.27 2.98
CA ASP A 56 10.63 -0.59 2.81
C ASP A 56 10.44 0.94 2.95
N TYR A 57 9.43 1.53 2.31
CA TYR A 57 9.11 2.95 2.49
C TYR A 57 8.85 3.30 3.95
N TYR A 58 7.96 2.55 4.61
CA TYR A 58 7.67 2.83 6.01
C TYR A 58 8.83 2.56 6.94
N SER A 59 9.94 1.95 6.51
CA SER A 59 11.16 1.87 7.32
C SER A 59 11.87 3.23 7.45
N VAL A 60 11.69 4.13 6.46
CA VAL A 60 12.35 5.43 6.39
C VAL A 60 11.39 6.62 6.53
N VAL A 61 10.20 6.55 5.95
CA VAL A 61 9.16 7.58 6.10
C VAL A 61 8.15 7.23 7.20
N GLN A 62 7.39 8.23 7.62
CA GLN A 62 6.39 8.08 8.66
C GLN A 62 4.98 7.88 8.07
N TYR A 63 4.06 7.41 8.90
CA TYR A 63 2.65 7.26 8.56
C TYR A 63 1.86 8.47 9.09
N THR A 64 1.10 9.14 8.21
CA THR A 64 0.27 10.30 8.59
C THR A 64 -1.19 9.95 8.90
N GLY A 65 -1.63 8.71 8.65
CA GLY A 65 -3.06 8.40 8.61
C GLY A 65 -3.82 9.23 7.56
N PRO A 66 -5.06 8.89 7.21
CA PRO A 66 -5.92 9.83 6.48
C PRO A 66 -6.41 10.92 7.45
N ALA A 67 -6.06 12.18 7.18
CA ALA A 67 -6.52 13.33 7.95
C ALA A 67 -8.03 13.60 7.72
N TYR A 68 -8.69 14.11 8.76
CA TYR A 68 -10.12 14.45 8.72
C TYR A 68 -10.32 15.76 7.96
N VAL A 69 -10.93 15.71 6.78
CA VAL A 69 -11.57 16.90 6.19
C VAL A 69 -12.95 17.00 6.85
N TYR A 70 -13.14 18.00 7.71
CA TYR A 70 -14.47 18.35 8.22
C TYR A 70 -15.39 18.62 7.02
N GLY A 71 -16.42 17.78 6.82
CA GLY A 71 -17.54 18.10 5.94
C GLY A 71 -17.92 17.13 4.82
N ARG A 72 -17.21 16.02 4.57
CA ARG A 72 -17.70 14.97 3.63
C ARG A 72 -17.34 13.54 4.08
N VAL A 73 -18.36 12.69 4.02
CA VAL A 73 -18.43 11.20 3.99
C VAL A 73 -17.08 10.49 3.86
N ASP A 74 -16.81 9.52 4.75
CA ASP A 74 -15.82 8.44 4.64
C ASP A 74 -14.57 8.73 3.79
N SER A 75 -13.72 9.70 4.20
CA SER A 75 -12.53 10.02 3.41
C SER A 75 -11.49 8.87 3.40
N GLU A 76 -11.62 7.97 2.42
CA GLU A 76 -10.57 7.06 1.94
C GLU A 76 -9.50 7.80 1.09
N TYR A 77 -9.46 9.13 1.12
CA TYR A 77 -8.58 9.92 0.26
C TYR A 77 -7.10 9.71 0.62
N PRO A 78 -6.21 9.65 -0.40
CA PRO A 78 -4.78 9.58 -0.17
C PRO A 78 -4.31 10.88 0.51
N SER A 79 -3.40 10.77 1.48
CA SER A 79 -2.81 11.91 2.18
C SER A 79 -1.31 11.72 2.28
N ALA A 80 -0.56 12.81 2.17
CA ALA A 80 0.89 12.88 2.32
C ALA A 80 1.25 14.23 2.95
N LEU A 81 2.35 14.29 3.69
CA LEU A 81 2.82 15.53 4.30
C LEU A 81 4.24 15.85 3.87
N TYR A 82 4.49 17.14 3.65
CA TYR A 82 5.83 17.68 3.42
C TYR A 82 6.77 17.31 4.56
N ALA A 83 7.97 16.85 4.21
CA ALA A 83 9.04 16.50 5.15
C ALA A 83 9.45 17.67 6.04
N GLU A 84 9.55 18.87 5.46
CA GLU A 84 9.92 20.09 6.18
C GLU A 84 8.67 20.78 6.74
N ALA A 85 8.72 21.13 8.02
CA ALA A 85 7.65 21.90 8.67
C ALA A 85 7.68 23.37 8.22
N ARG A 86 6.49 23.96 8.09
CA ARG A 86 6.28 25.38 7.81
C ARG A 86 5.71 26.07 9.04
N HIS A 87 6.16 27.30 9.28
CA HIS A 87 5.66 28.10 10.38
C HIS A 87 4.32 28.73 10.02
N ASN A 88 3.27 28.45 10.80
CA ASN A 88 2.00 29.15 10.71
C ASN A 88 2.03 30.37 11.63
N TYR A 89 2.30 31.54 11.05
CA TYR A 89 2.39 32.81 11.78
C TYR A 89 1.08 33.28 12.42
N MET A 90 -0.09 32.82 11.94
CA MET A 90 -1.36 33.19 12.56
C MET A 90 -1.61 32.49 13.89
N ASN A 91 -1.14 31.24 14.01
CA ASN A 91 -1.36 30.41 15.20
C ASN A 91 -0.09 30.23 16.05
N ASP A 92 1.03 30.83 15.65
CA ASP A 92 2.37 30.68 16.24
C ASP A 92 2.78 29.20 16.47
N THR A 93 2.54 28.36 15.46
CA THR A 93 2.78 26.91 15.51
C THR A 93 3.47 26.40 14.26
N TRP A 94 4.40 25.45 14.42
CA TRP A 94 4.97 24.67 13.31
C TRP A 94 4.00 23.57 12.86
N ILE A 95 3.78 23.45 11.56
CA ILE A 95 2.92 22.41 10.98
C ILE A 95 3.58 21.79 9.75
N HIS A 96 3.33 20.50 9.51
CA HIS A 96 3.62 19.88 8.22
C HIS A 96 2.44 20.14 7.28
N GLN A 97 2.73 20.72 6.12
CA GLN A 97 1.68 21.00 5.14
C GLN A 97 1.24 19.71 4.45
N GLU A 98 -0.07 19.58 4.24
CA GLU A 98 -0.65 18.47 3.49
C GLU A 98 -0.42 18.64 1.99
N MET A 99 -0.04 17.53 1.37
CA MET A 99 0.04 17.34 -0.07
C MET A 99 -1.18 16.52 -0.48
N SER A 100 -2.03 17.07 -1.34
CA SER A 100 -3.18 16.35 -1.90
C SER A 100 -2.72 15.45 -3.05
N PRO A 101 -2.58 14.12 -2.89
CA PRO A 101 -2.06 13.22 -3.92
C PRO A 101 -3.05 12.97 -5.06
N THR A 102 -4.25 13.54 -4.97
CA THR A 102 -5.23 13.60 -6.07
C THR A 102 -5.11 14.87 -6.90
N HIS A 103 -4.33 15.86 -6.44
CA HIS A 103 -4.12 17.09 -7.19
C HIS A 103 -3.10 16.84 -8.31
N THR A 104 -3.36 17.38 -9.51
CA THR A 104 -2.54 17.12 -10.72
C THR A 104 -1.09 17.55 -10.58
N THR A 105 -0.80 18.53 -9.72
CA THR A 105 0.57 19.00 -9.45
C THR A 105 1.31 18.13 -8.43
N CYS A 106 0.62 17.22 -7.72
CA CYS A 106 1.24 16.31 -6.77
C CYS A 106 1.55 14.98 -7.48
N THR A 107 2.65 14.97 -8.22
CA THR A 107 3.11 13.80 -8.98
C THR A 107 3.85 12.80 -8.10
N ALA A 108 4.14 11.61 -8.63
CA ALA A 108 4.90 10.59 -7.91
C ALA A 108 6.31 11.10 -7.54
N GLU A 109 6.96 11.80 -8.46
CA GLU A 109 8.30 12.38 -8.30
C GLU A 109 8.32 13.41 -7.17
N VAL A 110 7.30 14.27 -7.10
CA VAL A 110 7.15 15.25 -6.01
C VAL A 110 7.00 14.53 -4.67
N LEU A 111 6.15 13.50 -4.61
CA LEU A 111 5.96 12.71 -3.40
C LEU A 111 7.25 11.98 -2.97
N PHE A 112 8.02 11.41 -3.90
CA PHE A 112 9.32 10.79 -3.60
C PHE A 112 10.31 11.79 -3.00
N ARG A 113 10.34 13.00 -3.56
CA ARG A 113 11.32 14.02 -3.18
C ARG A 113 10.95 14.75 -1.89
N GLU A 114 9.68 15.05 -1.68
CA GLU A 114 9.25 16.05 -0.69
C GLU A 114 8.42 15.48 0.45
N ALA A 115 7.82 14.29 0.30
CA ALA A 115 6.99 13.71 1.36
C ALA A 115 7.84 13.03 2.43
N GLY A 116 7.61 13.39 3.70
CA GLY A 116 8.15 12.71 4.88
C GLY A 116 7.15 11.78 5.56
N TRP A 117 5.87 11.94 5.21
CA TRP A 117 4.78 11.09 5.68
C TRP A 117 3.85 10.69 4.55
N LEU A 118 3.41 9.43 4.57
CA LEU A 118 2.48 8.89 3.59
C LEU A 118 1.38 8.06 4.24
N CYS A 119 0.13 8.26 3.82
CA CYS A 119 -0.92 7.28 4.12
C CYS A 119 -0.69 6.00 3.29
N LEU A 120 -1.38 4.92 3.66
CA LEU A 120 -1.15 3.61 3.05
C LEU A 120 -1.49 3.61 1.55
N ASP A 121 -2.59 4.25 1.14
CA ASP A 121 -2.96 4.31 -0.28
C ASP A 121 -1.91 5.09 -1.09
N THR A 122 -1.42 6.22 -0.57
CA THR A 122 -0.36 6.99 -1.24
C THR A 122 0.93 6.18 -1.35
N ALA A 123 1.33 5.48 -0.29
CA ALA A 123 2.51 4.62 -0.32
C ALA A 123 2.35 3.47 -1.34
N CYS A 124 1.16 2.85 -1.43
CA CYS A 124 0.87 1.84 -2.44
C CYS A 124 0.92 2.42 -3.87
N ARG A 125 0.43 3.65 -4.10
CA ARG A 125 0.53 4.32 -5.42
C ARG A 125 1.98 4.54 -5.82
N LEU A 126 2.80 5.05 -4.91
CA LEU A 126 4.24 5.25 -5.18
C LEU A 126 4.96 3.92 -5.42
N ALA A 127 4.62 2.89 -4.65
CA ALA A 127 5.20 1.56 -4.86
C ALA A 127 4.81 1.00 -6.24
N VAL A 128 3.54 1.10 -6.64
CA VAL A 128 3.10 0.68 -7.98
C VAL A 128 3.80 1.48 -9.07
N HIS A 129 3.91 2.81 -8.91
CA HIS A 129 4.58 3.67 -9.88
C HIS A 129 6.03 3.25 -10.09
N GLU A 130 6.81 3.16 -9.01
CA GLU A 130 8.23 2.78 -9.06
C GLU A 130 8.45 1.35 -9.60
N LEU A 131 7.63 0.38 -9.17
CA LEU A 131 7.70 -0.99 -9.69
C LEU A 131 7.36 -1.04 -11.20
N ALA A 132 6.44 -0.19 -11.65
CA ALA A 132 6.05 -0.09 -13.06
C ALA A 132 7.03 0.74 -13.90
N GLU A 133 7.96 1.49 -13.31
CA GLU A 133 9.09 2.05 -14.06
C GLU A 133 10.09 0.95 -14.43
N GLU A 134 10.26 -0.05 -13.57
CA GLU A 134 11.17 -1.18 -13.81
C GLU A 134 10.57 -2.26 -14.73
N VAL A 135 9.26 -2.50 -14.62
CA VAL A 135 8.49 -3.48 -15.42
C VAL A 135 7.18 -2.84 -15.91
N PRO A 136 7.23 -2.00 -16.97
CA PRO A 136 6.07 -1.26 -17.47
C PRO A 136 4.89 -2.14 -17.91
N GLU A 137 5.18 -3.30 -18.50
CA GLU A 137 4.19 -4.28 -18.96
C GLU A 137 3.29 -4.79 -17.82
N ALA A 138 3.79 -4.82 -16.58
CA ALA A 138 3.04 -5.30 -15.42
C ALA A 138 2.19 -4.21 -14.73
N ARG A 139 2.12 -2.98 -15.28
CA ARG A 139 1.47 -1.82 -14.64
C ARG A 139 0.03 -2.10 -14.21
N ASP A 140 -0.77 -2.73 -15.06
CA ASP A 140 -2.17 -3.00 -14.74
C ASP A 140 -2.33 -4.06 -13.66
N VAL A 141 -1.48 -5.10 -13.67
CA VAL A 141 -1.41 -6.10 -12.60
C VAL A 141 -0.98 -5.45 -11.28
N LEU A 142 0.01 -4.55 -11.30
CA LEU A 142 0.46 -3.80 -10.12
C LEU A 142 -0.65 -2.89 -9.57
N ASN A 143 -1.45 -2.26 -10.45
CA ASN A 143 -2.63 -1.50 -10.03
C ASN A 143 -3.68 -2.40 -9.35
N GLN A 144 -3.94 -3.59 -9.89
CA GLN A 144 -4.80 -4.59 -9.24
C GLN A 144 -4.23 -5.01 -7.88
N ALA A 145 -2.91 -5.19 -7.76
CA ALA A 145 -2.26 -5.50 -6.50
C ALA A 145 -2.44 -4.40 -5.44
N ARG A 146 -2.38 -3.11 -5.81
CA ARG A 146 -2.71 -2.01 -4.88
C ARG A 146 -4.13 -2.15 -4.35
N TYR A 147 -5.10 -2.46 -5.21
CA TYR A 147 -6.47 -2.68 -4.78
C TYR A 147 -6.62 -3.91 -3.87
N ALA A 148 -5.90 -5.00 -4.17
CA ALA A 148 -5.85 -6.17 -3.31
C ALA A 148 -5.35 -5.83 -1.89
N VAL A 149 -4.29 -5.02 -1.75
CA VAL A 149 -3.82 -4.55 -0.44
C VAL A 149 -4.92 -3.78 0.31
N ARG A 150 -5.65 -2.90 -0.38
CA ARG A 150 -6.73 -2.12 0.23
C ARG A 150 -7.88 -3.02 0.70
N GLU A 151 -8.31 -3.98 -0.12
CA GLU A 151 -9.36 -4.93 0.26
C GLU A 151 -8.89 -5.83 1.40
N MET A 152 -7.63 -6.31 1.40
CA MET A 152 -7.06 -7.05 2.52
C MET A 152 -7.13 -6.28 3.84
N CYS A 153 -6.93 -4.96 3.82
CA CYS A 153 -7.02 -4.13 5.02
C CYS A 153 -8.43 -4.13 5.63
N ARG A 154 -9.48 -4.27 4.82
CA ARG A 154 -10.88 -4.26 5.29
C ARG A 154 -11.25 -5.50 6.09
N HIS A 155 -10.49 -6.58 5.95
CA HIS A 155 -10.72 -7.82 6.69
C HIS A 155 -9.98 -7.82 8.02
N ARG A 156 -10.74 -7.75 9.12
CA ARG A 156 -10.21 -7.85 10.49
C ARG A 156 -9.43 -9.14 10.70
N GLU A 157 -9.84 -10.23 10.05
CA GLU A 157 -9.14 -11.52 10.11
C GLU A 157 -7.73 -11.47 9.54
N LEU A 158 -7.40 -10.47 8.71
CA LEU A 158 -6.07 -10.28 8.14
C LEU A 158 -5.25 -9.27 8.94
N THR A 159 -5.86 -8.17 9.38
CA THR A 159 -5.16 -7.09 10.09
C THR A 159 -5.16 -7.22 11.62
N ASP A 160 -6.09 -7.99 12.17
CA ASP A 160 -6.57 -8.00 13.57
C ASP A 160 -7.10 -6.63 14.06
N LEU A 161 -7.44 -5.74 13.13
CA LEU A 161 -7.91 -4.39 13.39
C LEU A 161 -9.24 -4.16 12.66
N ASN A 162 -10.14 -3.36 13.24
CA ASN A 162 -11.14 -2.72 12.42
C ASN A 162 -10.48 -1.55 11.68
N TRP A 163 -10.16 -1.75 10.40
CA TRP A 163 -9.39 -0.76 9.64
C TRP A 163 -10.08 0.61 9.56
N ALA A 164 -11.40 0.63 9.39
CA ALA A 164 -12.19 1.86 9.30
C ALA A 164 -11.99 2.75 10.55
N ASP A 165 -11.99 2.13 11.73
CA ASP A 165 -11.85 2.81 13.01
C ASP A 165 -10.39 3.11 13.37
N SER A 166 -9.49 2.18 13.06
CA SER A 166 -8.10 2.20 13.53
C SER A 166 -7.18 3.09 12.70
N ARG A 167 -7.39 3.19 11.38
CA ARG A 167 -6.44 3.83 10.45
C ARG A 167 -6.05 5.27 10.81
N ARG A 168 -6.91 6.02 11.51
CA ARG A 168 -6.64 7.41 11.94
C ARG A 168 -5.79 7.51 13.20
N ARG A 169 -5.76 6.45 14.00
CA ARG A 169 -5.07 6.40 15.30
C ARG A 169 -3.83 5.53 15.26
N LEU A 170 -3.62 4.80 14.16
CA LEU A 170 -2.40 4.05 13.94
C LEU A 170 -1.24 5.02 13.75
N GLY A 171 -0.19 4.88 14.56
CA GLY A 171 1.11 5.46 14.26
C GLY A 171 1.91 4.56 13.31
N THR A 172 3.08 5.04 12.89
CA THR A 172 4.03 4.29 12.04
C THR A 172 4.36 2.88 12.57
N PRO A 173 4.57 2.64 13.88
CA PRO A 173 4.79 1.28 14.39
C PRO A 173 3.58 0.35 14.16
N GLY A 174 2.37 0.91 14.28
CA GLY A 174 1.12 0.20 14.06
C GLY A 174 0.94 -0.23 12.61
N ILE A 175 1.19 0.68 11.65
CA ILE A 175 1.11 0.33 10.23
C ILE A 175 2.17 -0.70 9.82
N ARG A 176 3.41 -0.59 10.34
CA ARG A 176 4.47 -1.57 10.10
C ARG A 176 4.07 -2.96 10.60
N LYS A 177 3.49 -3.06 11.81
CA LYS A 177 2.99 -4.33 12.35
C LYS A 177 1.86 -4.91 11.50
N MET A 178 0.93 -4.07 11.04
CA MET A 178 -0.17 -4.49 10.18
C MET A 178 0.34 -5.02 8.84
N LEU A 179 1.27 -4.31 8.18
CA LEU A 179 1.82 -4.74 6.89
C LEU A 179 2.55 -6.09 6.99
N LYS A 180 3.37 -6.29 8.03
CA LYS A 180 4.01 -7.59 8.30
C LYS A 180 2.98 -8.72 8.42
N ARG A 181 1.85 -8.46 9.08
CA ARG A 181 0.75 -9.43 9.18
C ARG A 181 0.10 -9.72 7.84
N LEU A 182 -0.21 -8.69 7.05
CA LEU A 182 -0.77 -8.86 5.71
C LEU A 182 0.16 -9.70 4.83
N THR A 183 1.47 -9.43 4.85
CA THR A 183 2.47 -10.24 4.14
C THR A 183 2.46 -11.69 4.60
N SER A 184 2.41 -11.94 5.92
CA SER A 184 2.38 -13.31 6.45
C SER A 184 1.11 -14.09 6.09
N LYS A 185 -0.03 -13.39 6.03
CA LYS A 185 -1.34 -14.01 5.75
C LYS A 185 -1.67 -14.08 4.27
N LEU A 186 -0.92 -13.41 3.39
CA LEU A 186 -1.16 -13.38 1.95
C LEU A 186 -1.29 -14.80 1.37
N ARG A 187 -0.44 -15.75 1.80
CA ARG A 187 -0.46 -17.15 1.36
C ARG A 187 -1.81 -17.84 1.62
N ALA A 188 -2.40 -17.58 2.78
CA ALA A 188 -3.64 -18.19 3.25
C ALA A 188 -4.91 -17.50 2.75
N VAL A 189 -4.80 -16.41 1.97
CA VAL A 189 -5.94 -15.68 1.39
C VAL A 189 -6.29 -16.29 0.04
N ARG A 190 -7.57 -16.30 -0.37
CA ARG A 190 -7.96 -16.53 -1.77
C ARG A 190 -8.09 -15.19 -2.48
N ILE A 191 -7.45 -15.07 -3.64
CA ILE A 191 -7.49 -13.88 -4.49
C ILE A 191 -8.23 -14.25 -5.75
N GLY A 192 -9.29 -13.53 -6.07
CA GLY A 192 -10.07 -13.67 -7.29
C GLY A 192 -9.86 -12.48 -8.21
N LYS A 193 -9.77 -12.71 -9.52
CA LYS A 193 -9.80 -11.65 -10.53
C LYS A 193 -11.22 -11.10 -10.63
N GLY A 194 -11.50 -10.03 -9.89
CA GLY A 194 -12.76 -9.31 -10.05
C GLY A 194 -12.78 -8.48 -11.34
N CYS A 195 -13.96 -7.97 -11.70
CA CYS A 195 -14.14 -7.19 -12.93
C CYS A 195 -13.51 -5.78 -12.87
N ILE A 196 -13.43 -5.19 -11.67
CA ILE A 196 -12.89 -3.83 -11.46
C ILE A 196 -11.81 -3.87 -10.37
N ILE A 197 -12.12 -4.52 -9.24
CA ILE A 197 -11.26 -4.65 -8.06
C ILE A 197 -11.10 -6.15 -7.76
N PRO A 198 -9.93 -6.64 -7.31
CA PRO A 198 -9.77 -8.04 -6.94
C PRO A 198 -10.68 -8.43 -5.77
N VAL A 199 -11.16 -9.65 -5.78
CA VAL A 199 -11.94 -10.20 -4.65
C VAL A 199 -10.97 -10.88 -3.70
N ILE A 200 -10.99 -10.47 -2.44
CA ILE A 200 -10.14 -11.00 -1.38
C ILE A 200 -11.03 -11.78 -0.41
N LEU A 201 -10.76 -13.07 -0.21
CA LEU A 201 -11.42 -13.87 0.82
C LEU A 201 -10.39 -14.30 1.87
N PRO A 202 -10.54 -13.87 3.14
CA PRO A 202 -9.69 -14.34 4.23
C PRO A 202 -9.97 -15.82 4.56
N PRO A 203 -9.04 -16.50 5.24
CA PRO A 203 -9.27 -17.85 5.75
C PRO A 203 -10.51 -17.87 6.64
N GLY A 204 -11.38 -18.87 6.45
CA GLY A 204 -12.66 -19.00 7.15
C GLY A 204 -13.88 -18.39 6.43
N ARG A 205 -13.68 -17.56 5.40
CA ARG A 205 -14.78 -17.03 4.56
C ARG A 205 -14.87 -17.67 3.19
N PHE A 206 -14.19 -18.79 2.99
CA PHE A 206 -14.11 -19.48 1.70
C PHE A 206 -15.43 -20.05 1.22
N ALA A 207 -16.34 -20.44 2.13
CA ALA A 207 -17.68 -20.91 1.75
C ALA A 207 -18.49 -19.85 0.99
N ILE A 208 -18.16 -18.57 1.17
CA ILE A 208 -18.82 -17.45 0.49
C ILE A 208 -18.31 -17.31 -0.96
N SER A 209 -17.30 -18.06 -1.41
CA SER A 209 -16.87 -17.99 -2.81
C SER A 209 -18.00 -18.31 -3.80
N GLU A 210 -18.99 -19.10 -3.39
CA GLU A 210 -20.19 -19.42 -4.18
C GLU A 210 -21.11 -18.20 -4.44
N THR A 211 -20.96 -17.12 -3.67
CA THR A 211 -21.68 -15.85 -3.95
C THR A 211 -20.98 -15.01 -5.01
N TYR A 212 -19.70 -15.31 -5.30
CA TYR A 212 -18.89 -14.64 -6.33
C TYR A 212 -18.83 -15.47 -7.62
N ARG A 213 -19.99 -15.93 -8.11
CA ARG A 213 -20.10 -16.79 -9.32
C ARG A 213 -19.53 -16.15 -10.58
N ASN A 214 -19.44 -14.82 -10.60
CA ASN A 214 -18.88 -14.03 -11.69
C ASN A 214 -17.34 -14.01 -11.70
N VAL A 215 -16.67 -14.53 -10.66
CA VAL A 215 -15.22 -14.62 -10.60
C VAL A 215 -14.80 -16.02 -11.04
N ALA A 216 -14.27 -16.10 -12.27
CA ALA A 216 -13.83 -17.36 -12.88
C ALA A 216 -12.36 -17.71 -12.58
N ASP A 217 -11.52 -16.71 -12.31
CA ASP A 217 -10.09 -16.88 -12.08
C ASP A 217 -9.75 -16.64 -10.60
N TRP A 218 -9.28 -17.68 -9.93
CA TRP A 218 -8.91 -17.70 -8.51
C TRP A 218 -7.49 -18.21 -8.32
N SER A 219 -6.78 -17.57 -7.40
CA SER A 219 -5.48 -18.00 -6.92
C SER A 219 -5.55 -18.40 -5.45
N TYR A 220 -4.97 -19.56 -5.12
CA TYR A 220 -4.79 -20.12 -3.79
C TYR A 220 -3.39 -20.75 -3.70
N GLU A 221 -2.64 -20.54 -2.61
CA GLU A 221 -1.36 -21.23 -2.40
C GLU A 221 -1.54 -22.55 -1.62
N ASP A 222 -2.45 -22.59 -0.65
CA ASP A 222 -2.73 -23.80 0.12
C ASP A 222 -3.84 -24.65 -0.54
N ARG A 223 -3.44 -25.55 -1.45
CA ARG A 223 -4.13 -26.84 -1.56
C ARG A 223 -3.42 -27.79 -0.59
N PRO A 224 -4.10 -28.48 0.35
CA PRO A 224 -3.65 -29.83 0.65
C PRO A 224 -3.62 -30.55 -0.70
N LEU A 225 -2.52 -31.22 -1.04
CA LEU A 225 -2.52 -32.20 -2.12
C LEU A 225 -3.70 -33.13 -1.85
N ALA A 226 -4.82 -32.91 -2.56
CA ALA A 226 -5.93 -33.82 -2.52
C ALA A 226 -5.36 -35.17 -2.92
N HIS A 227 -5.53 -36.16 -2.05
CA HIS A 227 -5.05 -37.53 -2.20
C HIS A 227 -5.03 -37.94 -3.68
N ALA A 228 -3.83 -38.19 -4.20
CA ALA A 228 -3.67 -39.06 -5.35
C ALA A 228 -4.19 -40.43 -4.91
N CYS A 229 -5.45 -40.70 -5.21
CA CYS A 229 -6.02 -42.04 -5.26
C CYS A 229 -5.83 -42.58 -6.67
#